data_AF-A0A2M7NTM2-F1
#
_entry.id   AF-A0A2M7NTM2-F1
#
_cell.length_a   1.000
_cell.length_b   1.000
_cell.length_c   1.000
_cell.angle_alpha   90.00
_cell.angle_beta   90.00
_cell.angle_gamma   90.00
#
_symmetry.space_group_name_H-M   'P 1'
#
loop_
_entity.id
_entity.type
_entity.pdbx_description
1 polymer ?
#
loop_
_entity_poly.entity_id
_entity_poly.type
_entity_poly.pdbx_seq_one_letter_code
_entity_poly.pdbx_strand_id
1 'polypeptide(L)' 'MLLFENTIVTAHQLSIFLNCHEKTARKYYRIILKHVGKSSKAFLVLEDLSDYYEIPLKHFKEFKTHK' A
#
# COMPACT_ATOMS: atom_id res chain seq x y z
N MET A 1 3.06 -15.54 5.98
CA MET A 1 2.04 -15.19 4.97
C MET A 1 2.54 -13.97 4.22
N LEU A 2 2.33 -13.85 2.91
CA LEU A 2 2.71 -12.63 2.19
C LEU A 2 1.73 -11.52 2.57
N LEU A 3 2.24 -10.30 2.76
CA LEU A 3 1.36 -9.16 3.08
C LEU A 3 0.50 -8.78 1.87
N PHE A 4 1.12 -8.72 0.70
CA PHE A 4 0.48 -8.33 -0.55
C PHE A 4 0.28 -9.55 -1.44
N GLU A 5 -0.82 -10.27 -1.24
CA GLU A 5 -1.17 -11.47 -2.03
C GLU A 5 -1.77 -11.12 -3.39
N ASN A 6 -2.29 -9.89 -3.54
CA ASN A 6 -2.91 -9.37 -4.75
C ASN A 6 -2.23 -8.07 -5.18
N THR A 7 -2.40 -7.69 -6.45
CA THR A 7 -1.92 -6.41 -6.98
C THR A 7 -2.58 -5.20 -6.31
N ILE A 8 -3.83 -5.35 -5.85
CA ILE A 8 -4.57 -4.30 -5.15
C ILE A 8 -4.13 -4.25 -3.69
N VAL A 9 -3.77 -3.06 -3.23
CA VAL A 9 -3.48 -2.79 -1.83
C VAL A 9 -4.71 -2.26 -1.12
N THR A 10 -5.01 -2.87 0.02
CA THR A 10 -6.05 -2.43 0.95
C THR A 10 -5.46 -1.54 2.04
N ALA A 11 -6.32 -0.73 2.69
CA ALA A 11 -5.90 0.09 3.82
C ALA A 11 -5.37 -0.75 5.00
N HIS A 12 -5.88 -1.97 5.19
CA HIS A 12 -5.39 -2.89 6.21
C HIS A 12 -3.96 -3.36 5.90
N GLN A 13 -3.69 -3.80 4.68
CA GLN A 13 -2.32 -4.17 4.27
C GLN A 13 -1.34 -3.00 4.39
N LEU A 14 -1.77 -1.80 3.97
CA LEU A 14 -0.98 -0.59 4.14
C LEU A 14 -0.71 -0.27 5.62
N SER A 15 -1.67 -0.54 6.51
CA SER A 15 -1.51 -0.33 7.95
C SER A 15 -0.45 -1.25 8.56
N ILE A 16 -0.38 -2.50 8.10
CA ILE A 16 0.64 -3.46 8.52
C ILE A 16 2.01 -3.04 7.97
N PHE A 17 2.07 -2.66 6.69
CA PHE A 17 3.32 -2.21 6.05
C PHE A 17 3.92 -0.97 6.75
N LEU A 18 3.07 0.02 7.06
CA LEU A 18 3.49 1.25 7.74
C LEU A 18 3.55 1.12 9.27
N ASN A 19 3.23 -0.06 9.81
CA ASN A 19 3.12 -0.32 11.24
C ASN A 19 2.32 0.76 11.99
N CYS A 20 1.10 1.03 11.52
CA CYS A 20 0.24 2.08 12.07
C CYS A 20 -1.22 1.64 12.19
N HIS A 21 -2.05 2.42 12.89
CA HIS A 21 -3.49 2.16 12.94
C HIS A 21 -4.13 2.27 11.55
N GLU A 22 -5.10 1.42 11.27
CA GLU A 22 -5.81 1.40 9.98
C GLU A 22 -6.46 2.75 9.64
N LYS A 23 -6.95 3.50 10.64
CA LYS A 23 -7.47 4.86 10.42
C LYS A 23 -6.42 5.81 9.84
N THR A 24 -5.17 5.69 10.27
CA THR A 24 -4.04 6.46 9.76
C THR A 24 -3.65 5.97 8.37
N ALA A 25 -3.60 4.66 8.17
CA ALA A 25 -3.34 4.08 6.84
C ALA A 25 -4.37 4.53 5.79
N ARG A 26 -5.66 4.67 6.15
CA ARG A 26 -6.68 5.23 5.25
C ARG A 26 -6.40 6.69 4.85
N LYS A 27 -5.78 7.48 5.72
CA LYS A 27 -5.34 8.85 5.37
C LYS A 27 -4.19 8.78 4.36
N TYR A 28 -3.17 7.97 4.64
CA TYR A 28 -2.05 7.76 3.70
C TYR A 28 -2.53 7.22 2.36
N TYR A 29 -3.48 6.29 2.34
CA TYR A 29 -4.09 5.75 1.14
C TYR A 29 -4.59 6.86 0.21
N ARG A 30 -5.33 7.83 0.76
CA ARG A 30 -5.84 8.98 -0.01
C ARG A 30 -4.72 9.93 -0.45
N ILE A 31 -3.69 10.11 0.37
CA ILE A 31 -2.52 10.94 0.02
C ILE A 31 -1.77 10.31 -1.15
N ILE A 32 -1.52 8.99 -1.11
CA ILE A 32 -0.84 8.26 -2.17
C ILE A 32 -1.65 8.33 -3.46
N LEU A 33 -2.95 8.03 -3.41
CA LEU A 33 -3.83 8.17 -4.58
C LEU A 33 -3.76 9.57 -5.21
N LYS A 34 -3.80 10.62 -4.39
CA LYS A 34 -3.67 11.99 -4.87
C LYS A 34 -2.29 12.25 -5.50
N HIS A 35 -1.22 11.71 -4.92
CA HIS A 35 0.14 11.87 -5.42
C HIS A 35 0.29 11.23 -6.81
N VAL A 36 -0.23 10.01 -7.00
CA VAL A 36 -0.20 9.31 -8.29
C VAL A 36 -1.30 9.77 -9.27
N GLY A 37 -1.97 10.90 -8.99
CA GLY A 37 -2.97 11.50 -9.87
C GLY A 37 -4.30 10.72 -9.99
N LYS A 38 -4.59 9.80 -9.07
CA LYS A 38 -5.81 8.98 -9.07
C LYS A 38 -6.95 9.62 -8.28
N SER A 39 -8.17 9.28 -8.70
CA SER A 39 -9.39 9.63 -7.98
C SER A 39 -9.41 9.03 -6.57
N SER A 40 -10.04 9.71 -5.62
CA SER A 40 -10.20 9.24 -4.24
C SER A 40 -11.01 7.94 -4.09
N LYS A 41 -11.71 7.53 -5.16
CA LYS A 41 -12.46 6.27 -5.25
C LYS A 41 -11.71 5.15 -6.01
N ALA A 42 -10.52 5.43 -6.52
CA ALA A 42 -9.73 4.44 -7.24
C ALA A 42 -9.09 3.43 -6.27
N PHE A 43 -8.71 2.28 -6.82
CA PHE A 43 -7.91 1.30 -6.10
C PHE A 43 -6.42 1.69 -6.16
N LEU A 44 -5.76 1.59 -5.02
CA LEU A 44 -4.31 1.63 -4.92
C LEU A 44 -3.75 0.26 -5.33
N VAL A 45 -2.76 0.25 -6.20
CA VAL A 45 -2.05 -0.96 -6.60
C VAL A 45 -0.60 -0.93 -6.13
N LEU A 46 0.08 -2.08 -6.15
CA LEU A 46 1.48 -2.19 -5.75
C LEU A 46 2.40 -1.28 -6.57
N GLU A 47 2.09 -1.06 -7.85
CA GLU A 47 2.82 -0.14 -8.72
C GLU A 47 2.77 1.30 -8.19
N ASP A 48 1.61 1.74 -7.66
CA ASP A 48 1.47 3.09 -7.09
C ASP A 48 2.31 3.25 -5.82
N LEU A 49 2.43 2.20 -5.01
CA LEU A 49 3.27 2.19 -3.82
C LEU A 49 4.76 2.15 -4.18
N SER A 50 5.10 1.41 -5.22
CA SER A 50 6.47 1.33 -5.74
C SER A 50 6.95 2.69 -6.23
N ASP A 51 6.08 3.39 -6.97
CA ASP A 51 6.32 4.76 -7.43
C ASP A 51 6.43 5.75 -6.25
N TYR A 52 5.46 5.74 -5.33
CA TYR A 52 5.41 6.69 -4.21
C TYR A 52 6.57 6.55 -3.20
N TYR A 53 6.96 5.32 -2.87
CA TYR A 53 8.02 5.06 -1.90
C TYR A 53 9.40 4.86 -2.53
N GLU A 54 9.49 4.89 -3.87
CA GLU A 54 10.71 4.59 -4.63
C GLU A 54 11.31 3.22 -4.26
N ILE A 55 10.45 2.26 -3.87
CA ILE A 55 10.84 0.90 -3.51
C ILE A 55 10.51 -0.03 -4.68
N PRO A 56 11.44 -0.87 -5.16
CA PRO A 56 11.15 -1.81 -6.24
C PRO A 56 10.04 -2.80 -5.89
N LEU A 57 9.12 -3.05 -6.84
CA LEU A 57 7.99 -4.00 -6.71
C LEU A 57 8.35 -5.36 -6.10
N LYS A 58 9.55 -5.89 -6.41
CA LYS A 58 10.02 -7.18 -5.87
C LYS A 58 10.02 -7.20 -4.34
N HIS A 59 10.37 -6.09 -3.68
CA HIS A 59 10.45 -6.02 -2.24
C HIS A 59 9.06 -6.07 -1.59
N PHE A 60 8.05 -5.51 -2.23
CA PHE A 60 6.66 -5.64 -1.76
C PHE A 60 6.14 -7.06 -1.92
N LYS A 61 6.48 -7.74 -3.01
CA LYS A 61 6.08 -9.15 -3.25
C LYS A 61 6.75 -10.14 -2.30
N GLU A 62 7.90 -9.78 -1.75
CA GLU A 62 8.64 -10.58 -0.78
C GLU A 62 8.27 -10.26 0.68
N PHE A 63 7.51 -9.18 0.91
CA PHE A 63 7.19 -8.71 2.26
C PHE A 63 6.30 -9.73 2.99
N LYS A 64 6.88 -10.35 4.03
CA LYS A 64 6.20 -11.34 4.88
C LYS A 64 5.83 -10.70 6.20
N THR A 65 4.63 -10.97 6.65
CA THR A 65 4.24 -10.68 8.03
C THR A 65 4.57 -11.86 8.91
N HIS A 66 5.14 -11.59 10.09
CA HIS A 66 5.23 -12.56 11.16
C HIS A 66 3.85 -12.61 11.82
N LYS A 67 3.21 -13.79 11.77
CA LYS A 67 2.03 -14.10 12.57
C LYS A 67 2.46 -14.39 13.99
#